data_AF-A0A5C2HQL3-F1
#
_entry.id   AF-A0A5C2HQL3-F1
#
_cell.length_a   1.000
_cell.length_b   1.000
_cell.length_c   1.000
_cell.angle_alpha   90.00
_cell.angle_beta   90.00
_cell.angle_gamma   90.00
#
_symmetry.space_group_name_H-M   'P 1'
#
loop_
_entity.id
_entity.type
_entity.pdbx_description
1 polymer ?
#
loop_
_entity_poly.entity_id
_entity_poly.type
_entity_poly.pdbx_seq_one_letter_code
_entity_poly.pdbx_strand_id
1 'polypeptide(L)'
;MKTIIITLLLLSHLSSGYALEVAPRLTDREIIESLADLRSDIARVDQRFDAVDQRFEAVNQRFEAVNQRFDAVDQRFDAVNQRIDSLEKQTVERFDAMEKQTNARFDAMEKQTAERFDAMEKQTNARFDAIDQRFEQMNAQFDKLWNLMLVIIAGVFGLIGFVVWDRKTALKPLEQRLERLEMSLQQDFEIQHRQGSKMTRLINALKELAQSDPKLQGVLRSFSLL
;
A
#
# COMPACT_ATOMS: atom_id res chain seq x y z
N MET A 1 -70.09 105.18 102.82
CA MET A 1 -69.13 105.72 101.83
C MET A 1 -67.84 104.88 101.71
N LYS A 2 -67.23 104.41 102.81
CA LYS A 2 -65.98 103.62 102.77
C LYS A 2 -66.09 102.22 102.12
N THR A 3 -67.25 101.55 102.23
CA THR A 3 -67.49 100.21 101.65
C THR A 3 -67.59 100.19 100.13
N ILE A 4 -68.05 101.29 99.51
CA ILE A 4 -68.16 101.44 98.06
C ILE A 4 -66.78 101.62 97.41
N ILE A 5 -65.85 102.28 98.12
CA ILE A 5 -64.50 102.54 97.62
C ILE A 5 -63.67 101.24 97.60
N ILE A 6 -63.81 100.39 98.63
CA ILE A 6 -63.09 99.11 98.72
C ILE A 6 -63.58 98.12 97.65
N THR A 7 -64.89 98.11 97.37
CA THR A 7 -65.47 97.27 96.31
C THR A 7 -65.08 97.74 94.90
N LEU A 8 -64.98 99.05 94.68
CA LEU A 8 -64.43 99.61 93.43
C LEU A 8 -62.94 99.31 93.23
N LEU A 9 -62.14 99.34 94.31
CA LEU A 9 -60.72 98.98 94.26
C LEU A 9 -60.52 97.49 93.99
N LEU A 10 -61.31 96.61 94.61
CA LEU A 10 -61.28 95.17 94.35
C LEU A 10 -61.71 94.82 92.92
N LEU A 11 -62.69 95.52 92.34
CA LEU A 11 -63.06 95.34 90.95
C LEU A 11 -61.97 95.78 89.96
N SER A 12 -61.15 96.78 90.33
CA SER A 12 -60.07 97.28 89.46
C SER A 12 -58.87 96.35 89.34
N HIS A 13 -58.73 95.39 90.26
CA HIS A 13 -57.64 94.40 90.25
C HIS A 13 -58.01 93.08 89.55
N LEU A 14 -59.29 92.87 89.19
CA LEU A 14 -59.76 91.60 88.62
C LEU A 14 -59.79 91.57 87.09
N SER A 15 -59.43 92.66 86.40
CA SER A 15 -59.46 92.76 84.93
C SER A 15 -58.13 92.45 84.23
N SER A 16 -57.06 92.12 84.98
CA SER A 16 -55.71 91.95 84.42
C SER A 16 -55.35 90.51 84.02
N GLY A 17 -56.29 89.65 83.66
CA GLY A 17 -56.01 88.21 83.55
C GLY A 17 -56.84 87.42 82.54
N TYR A 18 -56.96 87.87 81.30
CA TYR A 18 -57.30 86.97 80.18
C TYR A 18 -56.29 87.18 79.05
N ALA A 19 -55.16 86.48 79.14
CA ALA A 19 -54.25 86.31 78.02
C ALA A 19 -54.93 85.37 77.00
N LEU A 20 -55.69 85.95 76.07
CA LEU A 20 -55.86 85.32 74.77
C LEU A 20 -54.46 85.30 74.15
N GLU A 21 -53.95 84.10 73.87
CA GLU A 21 -52.73 83.91 73.10
C GLU A 21 -52.97 84.53 71.72
N VAL A 22 -52.56 85.78 71.57
CA VAL A 22 -52.69 86.53 70.32
C VAL A 22 -51.79 85.83 69.33
N ALA A 23 -52.37 85.18 68.32
CA ALA A 23 -51.63 84.66 67.19
C ALA A 23 -50.65 85.74 66.71
N PRO A 24 -49.37 85.40 66.44
CA PRO A 24 -48.35 86.39 66.13
C PRO A 24 -48.85 87.31 65.01
N ARG A 25 -48.87 88.62 65.30
CA ARG A 25 -49.31 89.62 64.30
C ARG A 25 -48.21 89.74 63.26
N LEU A 26 -48.45 89.13 62.10
CA LEU A 26 -47.59 89.29 60.94
C LEU A 26 -47.52 90.78 60.57
N THR A 27 -46.32 91.33 60.53
CA THR A 27 -46.08 92.72 60.13
C THR A 27 -45.96 92.82 58.62
N ASP A 28 -46.35 93.97 58.04
CA ASP A 28 -46.23 94.21 56.59
C ASP A 28 -44.79 93.99 56.08
N ARG A 29 -43.79 94.23 56.95
CA ARG A 29 -42.39 93.96 56.67
C ARG A 29 -42.09 92.47 56.47
N GLU A 30 -42.59 91.60 57.35
CA GLU A 30 -42.41 90.14 57.24
C GLU A 30 -43.09 89.58 55.99
N ILE A 31 -44.24 90.16 55.61
CA ILE A 31 -44.94 89.82 54.35
C ILE A 31 -44.06 90.17 53.15
N ILE A 32 -43.48 91.37 53.11
CA ILE A 32 -42.62 91.82 52.00
C ILE A 32 -41.36 90.95 51.90
N GLU A 33 -40.71 90.64 53.03
CA GLU A 33 -39.53 89.75 53.07
C GLU A 33 -39.89 88.34 52.57
N SER A 34 -41.00 87.76 53.04
CA SER A 34 -41.47 86.45 52.58
C SER A 34 -41.84 86.42 51.09
N LEU A 35 -42.47 87.49 50.57
CA LEU A 35 -42.78 87.61 49.14
C LEU A 35 -41.52 87.78 48.28
N ALA A 36 -40.51 88.49 48.79
CA ALA A 36 -39.22 88.63 48.12
C ALA A 36 -38.47 87.28 48.05
N ASP A 37 -38.48 86.51 49.13
CA ASP A 37 -37.91 85.16 49.18
C ASP A 37 -38.65 84.20 48.25
N LEU A 38 -39.99 84.21 48.26
CA LEU A 38 -40.81 83.42 47.34
C LEU A 38 -40.49 83.76 45.87
N ARG A 39 -40.33 85.05 45.55
CA ARG A 39 -39.96 85.47 44.19
C ARG A 39 -38.57 84.96 43.79
N SER A 40 -37.62 84.95 44.73
CA SER A 40 -36.28 84.39 44.52
C SER A 40 -36.32 82.87 44.31
N ASP A 41 -37.12 82.16 45.11
CA ASP A 41 -37.30 80.72 44.97
C ASP A 41 -37.98 80.32 43.66
N ILE A 42 -39.00 81.08 43.22
CA ILE A 42 -39.63 80.89 41.91
C ILE A 42 -38.59 81.06 40.79
N ALA A 43 -37.78 82.13 40.82
CA ALA A 43 -36.74 82.35 39.82
C ALA A 43 -35.69 81.21 39.80
N ARG A 44 -35.35 80.66 40.98
CA ARG A 44 -34.45 79.50 41.08
C ARG A 44 -35.10 78.23 40.53
N VAL A 45 -36.41 78.05 40.72
CA VAL A 45 -37.17 76.93 40.17
C VAL A 45 -37.23 77.03 38.64
N ASP A 46 -37.51 78.21 38.08
CA ASP A 46 -37.50 78.44 36.63
C ASP A 46 -36.15 78.07 36.00
N GLN A 47 -35.04 78.52 36.60
CA GLN A 47 -33.69 78.15 36.15
C GLN A 47 -33.44 76.63 36.20
N ARG A 48 -34.01 75.93 37.18
CA ARG A 48 -33.91 74.47 37.26
C ARG A 48 -34.75 73.79 36.19
N PHE A 49 -35.93 74.33 35.85
CA PHE A 49 -36.75 73.83 34.75
C PHE A 49 -36.04 74.01 33.40
N ASP A 50 -35.45 75.18 33.14
CA ASP A 50 -34.66 75.41 31.92
C ASP A 50 -33.50 74.41 31.80
N ALA A 51 -32.80 74.13 32.91
CA ALA A 51 -31.72 73.15 32.94
C ALA A 51 -32.22 71.70 32.74
N VAL A 52 -33.44 71.39 33.18
CA VAL A 52 -34.09 70.09 32.94
C VAL A 52 -34.49 69.95 31.48
N ASP A 53 -35.08 70.99 30.87
CA ASP A 53 -35.47 70.98 29.45
C ASP A 53 -34.25 70.77 28.55
N GLN A 54 -33.13 71.46 28.84
CA GLN A 54 -31.87 71.25 28.12
C GLN A 54 -31.35 69.82 28.26
N ARG A 55 -31.50 69.20 29.45
CA ARG A 55 -31.12 67.79 29.65
C ARG A 55 -32.01 66.84 28.88
N PHE A 56 -33.32 67.09 28.83
CA PHE A 56 -34.25 66.28 28.05
C PHE A 56 -33.95 66.36 26.56
N GLU A 57 -33.64 67.54 26.04
CA GLU A 57 -33.24 67.71 24.64
C GLU A 57 -31.94 66.93 24.33
N ALA A 58 -30.94 67.02 25.21
CA ALA A 58 -29.71 66.24 25.07
C ALA A 58 -29.95 64.72 25.14
N VAL A 59 -30.93 64.27 25.94
CA VAL A 59 -31.34 62.85 26.01
C VAL A 59 -32.03 62.42 24.73
N ASN A 60 -32.95 63.22 24.19
CA ASN A 60 -33.63 62.94 22.93
C ASN A 60 -32.64 62.78 21.78
N GLN A 61 -31.64 63.68 21.69
CA GLN A 61 -30.58 63.58 20.68
C GLN A 61 -29.75 62.31 20.82
N ARG A 62 -29.48 61.86 22.06
CA ARG A 62 -28.79 60.58 22.30
C ARG A 62 -29.63 59.40 21.89
N PHE A 63 -30.93 59.41 22.16
CA PHE A 63 -31.84 58.35 21.72
C PHE A 63 -31.91 58.26 20.20
N GLU A 64 -31.98 59.39 19.50
CA GLU A 64 -31.97 59.41 18.04
C GLU A 64 -30.66 58.85 17.47
N ALA A 65 -29.52 59.23 18.04
CA ALA A 65 -28.22 58.68 17.66
C ALA A 65 -28.11 57.16 17.95
N VAL A 66 -28.78 56.67 19.00
CA VAL A 66 -28.84 55.24 19.32
C VAL A 66 -29.72 54.50 18.31
N ASN A 67 -30.89 55.05 17.95
CA ASN A 67 -31.77 54.46 16.93
C ASN A 67 -31.04 54.30 15.59
N GLN A 68 -30.35 55.35 15.14
CA GLN A 68 -29.55 55.30 13.90
C GLN A 68 -28.45 54.24 13.95
N ARG A 69 -27.85 54.00 15.12
CA ARG A 69 -26.87 52.93 15.30
C ARG A 69 -27.51 51.55 15.23
N PHE A 70 -28.73 51.38 15.76
CA PHE A 70 -29.46 50.12 15.63
C PHE A 70 -29.84 49.84 14.18
N ASP A 71 -30.35 50.84 13.44
CA ASP A 71 -30.64 50.68 12.00
C ASP A 71 -29.40 50.27 11.20
N ALA A 72 -28.24 50.88 11.51
CA ALA A 72 -26.98 50.52 10.87
C ALA A 72 -26.50 49.11 11.25
N VAL A 73 -26.80 48.64 12.46
CA VAL A 73 -26.49 47.28 12.90
C VAL A 73 -27.39 46.27 12.18
N ASP A 74 -28.68 46.53 12.05
CA ASP A 74 -29.63 45.67 11.35
C ASP A 74 -29.24 45.51 9.87
N GLN A 75 -28.90 46.61 9.19
CA GLN A 75 -28.39 46.55 7.82
C GLN A 75 -27.12 45.71 7.69
N ARG A 76 -26.22 45.77 8.68
CA ARG A 76 -25.01 44.94 8.69
C ARG A 76 -25.34 43.47 8.91
N PHE A 77 -26.32 43.15 9.75
CA PHE A 77 -26.79 41.78 9.93
C PHE A 77 -27.41 41.22 8.66
N ASP A 78 -28.25 41.99 7.97
CA ASP A 78 -28.83 41.58 6.69
C ASP A 78 -27.75 41.30 5.64
N ALA A 79 -26.74 42.18 5.55
CA ALA A 79 -25.61 41.98 4.64
C ALA A 79 -24.77 40.74 5.00
N VAL A 80 -24.62 40.43 6.30
CA VAL A 80 -23.93 39.22 6.75
C VAL A 80 -24.74 37.97 6.39
N ASN A 81 -26.05 37.97 6.63
CA ASN A 81 -26.93 36.86 6.29
C ASN A 81 -26.87 36.55 4.78
N GLN A 82 -26.98 37.57 3.93
CA GLN A 82 -26.86 37.39 2.47
C GLN A 82 -25.50 36.80 2.04
N ARG A 83 -24.42 37.21 2.71
CA ARG A 83 -23.08 36.64 2.46
C ARG A 83 -22.99 35.18 2.89
N ILE A 84 -23.59 34.82 4.03
CA ILE A 84 -23.64 33.45 4.51
C ILE A 84 -24.43 32.58 3.52
N ASP A 85 -25.62 33.01 3.11
CA ASP A 85 -26.45 32.29 2.12
C ASP A 85 -25.69 32.07 0.79
N SER A 86 -24.99 33.11 0.32
CA SER A 86 -24.17 33.00 -0.88
C SER A 86 -23.00 32.02 -0.72
N LEU A 87 -22.35 32.00 0.45
CA LEU A 87 -21.24 31.08 0.73
C LEU A 87 -21.73 29.64 0.87
N GLU A 88 -22.88 29.43 1.50
CA GLU A 88 -23.53 28.12 1.63
C GLU A 88 -23.84 27.57 0.24
N LYS A 89 -24.51 28.36 -0.62
CA LYS A 89 -24.81 27.97 -1.99
C LYS A 89 -23.56 27.62 -2.79
N GLN A 90 -22.52 28.46 -2.75
CA GLN A 90 -21.26 28.17 -3.45
C GLN A 90 -20.58 26.91 -2.94
N THR A 91 -20.67 26.64 -1.63
CA THR A 91 -20.07 25.45 -1.03
C THR A 91 -20.78 24.18 -1.48
N VAL A 92 -22.12 24.19 -1.48
CA VAL A 92 -22.93 23.07 -1.99
C VAL A 92 -22.65 22.83 -3.47
N GLU A 93 -22.71 23.87 -4.31
CA GLU A 93 -22.44 23.73 -5.75
C GLU A 93 -21.03 23.18 -6.03
N ARG A 94 -20.03 23.63 -5.26
CA ARG A 94 -18.65 23.14 -5.39
C ARG A 94 -18.51 21.68 -4.94
N PHE A 95 -19.21 21.28 -3.88
CA PHE A 95 -19.21 19.91 -3.41
C PHE A 95 -19.86 18.97 -4.44
N ASP A 96 -21.03 19.34 -4.97
CA ASP A 96 -21.71 18.58 -6.02
C ASP A 96 -20.86 18.45 -7.29
N ALA A 97 -20.17 19.52 -7.68
CA ALA A 97 -19.25 19.49 -8.83
C ALA A 97 -18.05 18.57 -8.56
N MET A 98 -17.49 18.60 -7.35
CA MET A 98 -16.39 17.73 -6.94
C MET A 98 -16.81 16.25 -6.91
N GLU A 99 -18.00 15.95 -6.40
CA GLU A 99 -18.55 14.59 -6.38
C GLU A 99 -18.72 14.05 -7.81
N LYS A 100 -19.35 14.83 -8.69
CA LYS A 100 -19.52 14.46 -10.11
C LYS A 100 -18.18 14.22 -10.80
N GLN A 101 -17.19 15.10 -10.57
CA GLN A 101 -15.86 14.95 -11.15
C GLN A 101 -15.15 13.70 -10.62
N THR A 102 -15.28 13.42 -9.32
CA THR A 102 -14.66 12.25 -8.68
C THR A 102 -15.26 10.95 -9.21
N ASN A 103 -16.58 10.87 -9.30
CA ASN A 103 -17.27 9.70 -9.86
C ASN A 103 -16.90 9.49 -11.32
N ALA A 104 -16.93 10.55 -12.15
CA ALA A 104 -16.52 10.43 -13.55
C ALA A 104 -15.06 9.98 -13.72
N ARG A 105 -14.16 10.42 -12.84
CA ARG A 105 -12.75 9.97 -12.85
C ARG A 105 -12.62 8.51 -12.41
N PHE A 106 -13.43 8.07 -11.45
CA PHE A 106 -13.46 6.68 -11.00
C PHE A 106 -13.96 5.76 -12.12
N ASP A 107 -15.07 6.11 -12.76
CA ASP A 107 -15.62 5.36 -13.91
C ASP A 107 -14.62 5.26 -15.06
N ALA A 108 -13.92 6.36 -15.36
CA ALA A 108 -12.87 6.39 -16.39
C ALA A 108 -11.67 5.49 -16.01
N MET A 109 -11.29 5.47 -14.74
CA MET A 109 -10.20 4.63 -14.24
C MET A 109 -10.58 3.14 -14.27
N GLU A 110 -11.80 2.80 -13.88
CA GLU A 110 -12.34 1.45 -13.95
C GLU A 110 -12.31 0.94 -15.39
N LYS A 111 -12.84 1.75 -16.33
CA LYS A 111 -12.84 1.43 -17.75
C LYS A 111 -11.43 1.24 -18.30
N GLN A 112 -10.50 2.15 -17.99
CA GLN A 112 -9.11 2.05 -18.44
C GLN A 112 -8.43 0.78 -17.88
N THR A 113 -8.75 0.42 -16.64
CA THR A 113 -8.17 -0.77 -15.98
C THR A 113 -8.71 -2.04 -16.62
N ALA A 114 -10.02 -2.10 -16.90
CA ALA A 114 -10.64 -3.20 -17.63
C ALA A 114 -10.04 -3.36 -19.03
N GLU A 115 -9.95 -2.28 -19.81
CA GLU A 115 -9.34 -2.31 -21.16
C GLU A 115 -7.87 -2.75 -21.13
N ARG A 116 -7.10 -2.31 -20.12
CA ARG A 116 -5.71 -2.72 -19.95
C ARG A 116 -5.60 -4.20 -19.56
N PHE A 117 -6.51 -4.69 -18.74
CA PHE A 117 -6.57 -6.11 -18.36
C PHE A 117 -6.90 -6.98 -19.58
N ASP A 118 -7.92 -6.63 -20.35
CA ASP A 118 -8.29 -7.31 -21.59
C ASP A 118 -7.13 -7.33 -22.61
N ALA A 119 -6.42 -6.20 -22.75
CA ALA A 119 -5.25 -6.11 -23.62
C ALA A 119 -4.11 -7.01 -23.14
N MET A 120 -3.89 -7.07 -21.82
CA MET A 120 -2.87 -7.92 -21.21
C MET A 120 -3.22 -9.41 -21.37
N GLU A 121 -4.48 -9.79 -21.20
CA GLU A 121 -4.97 -11.15 -21.41
C GLU A 121 -4.75 -11.58 -22.86
N LYS A 122 -5.15 -10.76 -23.83
CA LYS A 122 -4.91 -11.02 -25.25
C LYS A 122 -3.43 -11.15 -25.58
N GLN A 123 -2.59 -10.28 -25.04
CA GLN A 123 -1.14 -10.35 -25.25
C GLN A 123 -0.55 -11.63 -24.66
N THR A 124 -1.03 -12.03 -23.49
CA THR A 124 -0.57 -13.24 -22.79
C THR A 124 -0.97 -14.49 -23.55
N ASN A 125 -2.22 -14.59 -24.00
CA ASN A 125 -2.70 -15.69 -24.82
C ASN A 125 -1.92 -15.79 -26.13
N ALA A 126 -1.71 -14.67 -26.83
CA ALA A 126 -0.91 -14.66 -28.06
C ALA A 126 0.55 -15.11 -27.83
N ARG A 127 1.13 -14.81 -26.66
CA ARG A 127 2.47 -15.30 -26.28
C ARG A 127 2.47 -16.79 -26.01
N PHE A 128 1.44 -17.32 -25.34
CA PHE A 128 1.29 -18.75 -25.13
C PHE A 128 1.13 -19.50 -26.45
N ASP A 129 0.26 -19.03 -27.34
CA ASP A 129 0.09 -19.60 -28.68
C ASP A 129 1.42 -19.64 -29.46
N ALA A 130 2.21 -18.56 -29.39
CA ALA A 130 3.52 -18.49 -30.02
C ALA A 130 4.55 -19.44 -29.39
N ILE A 131 4.44 -19.73 -28.09
CA ILE A 131 5.28 -20.71 -27.39
C ILE A 131 4.89 -22.13 -27.83
N ASP A 132 3.60 -22.44 -27.88
CA ASP A 132 3.10 -23.75 -28.32
C ASP A 132 3.57 -24.06 -29.74
N GLN A 133 3.47 -23.10 -30.66
CA GLN A 133 4.01 -23.24 -32.02
C GLN A 133 5.52 -23.53 -32.05
N ARG A 134 6.31 -22.90 -31.17
CA ARG A 134 7.75 -23.18 -31.07
C ARG A 134 8.02 -24.59 -30.54
N PHE A 135 7.23 -25.05 -29.58
CA PHE A 135 7.31 -26.41 -29.07
C PHE A 135 6.96 -27.44 -30.16
N GLU A 136 5.91 -27.21 -30.93
CA GLU A 136 5.56 -28.08 -32.07
C GLU A 136 6.68 -28.13 -33.11
N GLN A 137 7.26 -26.98 -33.48
CA GLN A 137 8.38 -26.91 -34.41
C GLN A 137 9.61 -27.68 -33.88
N MET A 138 9.90 -27.52 -32.59
CA MET A 138 11.01 -28.22 -31.94
C MET A 138 10.76 -29.74 -31.89
N ASN A 139 9.55 -30.17 -31.55
CA ASN A 139 9.17 -31.59 -31.55
C ASN A 139 9.30 -32.18 -32.95
N ALA A 140 8.84 -31.48 -33.99
CA ALA A 140 9.00 -31.92 -35.37
C ALA A 140 10.48 -32.04 -35.80
N GLN A 141 11.36 -31.18 -35.29
CA GLN A 141 12.81 -31.32 -35.50
C GLN A 141 13.37 -32.54 -34.77
N PHE A 142 12.95 -32.76 -33.52
CA PHE A 142 13.31 -33.95 -32.76
C PHE A 142 12.84 -35.24 -33.45
N ASP A 143 11.64 -35.27 -34.01
CA ASP A 143 11.12 -36.43 -34.76
C ASP A 143 11.97 -36.73 -35.99
N LYS A 144 12.40 -35.69 -36.73
CA LYS A 144 13.32 -35.86 -37.86
C LYS A 144 14.67 -36.44 -37.43
N LEU A 145 15.23 -35.94 -36.33
CA LEU A 145 16.49 -36.45 -35.77
C LEU A 145 16.33 -37.89 -35.27
N TRP A 146 15.25 -38.19 -34.56
CA TRP A 146 14.92 -39.53 -34.09
C TRP A 146 14.78 -40.52 -35.25
N ASN A 147 14.05 -40.16 -36.30
CA ASN A 147 13.91 -41.00 -37.48
C ASN A 147 15.26 -41.25 -38.18
N LEU A 148 16.10 -40.23 -38.33
CA LEU A 148 17.45 -40.40 -38.88
C LEU A 148 18.29 -41.35 -38.03
N MET A 149 18.28 -41.17 -36.70
CA MET A 149 18.98 -42.03 -35.76
C MET A 149 18.49 -43.47 -35.84
N LEU A 150 17.17 -43.71 -35.93
CA LEU A 150 16.60 -45.04 -36.10
C LEU A 150 17.08 -45.70 -37.41
N VAL A 151 17.15 -44.96 -38.52
CA VAL A 151 17.68 -45.47 -39.79
C VAL A 151 19.16 -45.84 -39.66
N ILE A 152 19.98 -44.99 -39.03
CA ILE A 152 21.41 -45.27 -38.79
C ILE A 152 21.56 -46.52 -37.91
N ILE A 153 20.81 -46.59 -36.81
CA ILE A 153 20.83 -47.74 -35.88
C ILE A 153 20.43 -49.02 -36.60
N ALA A 154 19.34 -49.01 -37.37
CA ALA A 154 18.91 -50.16 -38.17
C ALA A 154 19.96 -50.58 -39.20
N GLY A 155 20.60 -49.61 -39.87
CA GLY A 155 21.71 -49.87 -40.79
C GLY A 155 22.92 -50.50 -40.11
N VAL A 156 23.31 -50.00 -38.93
CA VAL A 156 24.41 -50.56 -38.13
C VAL A 156 24.08 -51.98 -37.67
N PHE A 157 22.88 -52.23 -37.15
CA PHE A 157 22.45 -53.60 -36.79
C PHE A 157 22.42 -54.53 -38.00
N GLY A 158 21.98 -54.06 -39.17
CA GLY A 158 22.02 -54.79 -40.42
C GLY A 158 23.46 -55.16 -40.84
N LEU A 159 24.39 -54.21 -40.75
CA LEU A 159 25.81 -54.44 -41.02
C LEU A 159 26.45 -55.41 -40.03
N ILE A 160 26.19 -55.27 -38.73
CA ILE A 160 26.69 -56.20 -37.71
C ILE A 160 26.15 -57.61 -37.99
N GLY A 161 24.85 -57.73 -38.27
CA GLY A 161 24.23 -59.01 -38.66
C GLY A 161 24.88 -59.61 -39.91
N PHE A 162 25.14 -58.79 -40.93
CA PHE A 162 25.81 -59.21 -42.16
C PHE A 162 27.26 -59.66 -41.91
N VAL A 163 28.06 -58.92 -41.13
CA VAL A 163 29.44 -59.27 -40.80
C VAL A 163 29.50 -60.57 -40.01
N VAL A 164 28.59 -60.78 -39.05
CA VAL A 164 28.50 -62.04 -38.29
C VAL A 164 28.12 -63.20 -39.21
N TRP A 165 27.19 -62.99 -40.13
CA TRP A 165 26.81 -63.98 -41.13
C TRP A 165 27.98 -64.32 -42.06
N ASP A 166 28.61 -63.32 -42.68
CA ASP A 166 29.75 -63.47 -43.60
C ASP A 166 30.91 -64.23 -42.94
N ARG A 167 31.29 -63.85 -41.71
CA ARG A 167 32.31 -64.55 -40.92
C ARG A 167 31.95 -66.02 -40.69
N LYS A 168 30.69 -66.33 -40.36
CA LYS A 168 30.24 -67.72 -40.16
C LYS A 168 30.27 -68.53 -41.45
N THR A 169 29.96 -67.92 -42.60
CA THR A 169 30.09 -68.58 -43.92
C THR A 169 31.54 -68.77 -44.34
N ALA A 170 32.42 -67.81 -44.09
CA ALA A 170 33.84 -67.85 -44.48
C ALA A 170 34.69 -68.82 -43.63
N LEU A 171 34.24 -69.15 -42.41
CA LEU A 171 34.92 -70.12 -41.55
C LEU A 171 34.63 -71.58 -41.87
N LYS A 172 33.55 -71.89 -42.61
CA LYS A 172 33.24 -73.26 -43.07
C LYS A 172 34.41 -73.97 -43.78
N PRO A 173 35.13 -73.35 -44.74
CA PRO A 173 36.29 -73.98 -45.37
C PRO A 173 37.52 -74.06 -44.45
N LEU A 174 37.61 -73.24 -43.40
CA LEU A 174 38.69 -73.29 -42.41
C LEU A 174 38.48 -74.45 -41.42
N GLU A 175 37.24 -74.73 -41.01
CA GLU A 175 36.90 -75.92 -40.21
C GLU A 175 37.31 -77.21 -40.93
N GLN A 176 37.02 -77.33 -42.24
CA GLN A 176 37.45 -78.48 -43.05
C GLN A 176 38.98 -78.63 -43.20
N ARG A 177 39.73 -77.54 -43.03
CA ARG A 177 41.19 -77.57 -43.03
C ARG A 177 41.74 -77.93 -41.65
N LEU A 178 41.10 -77.45 -40.59
CA LEU A 178 41.43 -77.80 -39.22
C LEU A 178 41.17 -79.29 -38.97
N GLU A 179 40.04 -79.84 -39.42
CA GLU A 179 39.76 -81.29 -39.34
C GLU A 179 40.78 -82.12 -40.12
N ARG A 180 41.21 -81.64 -41.31
CA ARG A 180 42.29 -82.30 -42.08
C ARG A 180 43.64 -82.19 -41.39
N LEU A 181 43.93 -81.08 -40.73
CA LEU A 181 45.18 -80.88 -40.00
C LEU A 181 45.23 -81.78 -38.76
N GLU A 182 44.12 -81.89 -38.04
CA GLU A 182 43.96 -82.78 -36.90
C GLU A 182 44.13 -84.25 -37.31
N MET A 183 43.46 -84.68 -38.39
CA MET A 183 43.67 -86.02 -38.95
C MET A 183 45.13 -86.26 -39.37
N SER A 184 45.80 -85.29 -39.99
CA SER A 184 47.20 -85.45 -40.41
C SER A 184 48.19 -85.50 -39.23
N LEU A 185 47.94 -84.72 -38.18
CA LEU A 185 48.75 -84.76 -36.96
C LEU A 185 48.53 -86.06 -36.21
N GLN A 186 47.28 -86.49 -36.06
CA GLN A 186 46.96 -87.75 -35.41
C GLN A 186 47.58 -88.93 -36.18
N GLN A 187 47.54 -88.90 -37.51
CA GLN A 187 48.20 -89.89 -38.37
C GLN A 187 49.73 -89.86 -38.26
N ASP A 188 50.37 -88.68 -38.23
CA ASP A 188 51.83 -88.57 -38.05
C ASP A 188 52.30 -89.01 -36.64
N PHE A 189 51.45 -88.85 -35.62
CA PHE A 189 51.75 -89.31 -34.26
C PHE A 189 51.47 -90.82 -34.06
N GLU A 190 50.55 -91.44 -34.80
CA GLU A 190 50.14 -92.84 -34.58
C GLU A 190 50.72 -93.89 -35.55
N ILE A 191 51.51 -93.54 -36.59
CA ILE A 191 52.08 -94.58 -37.50
C ILE A 191 53.25 -95.35 -36.85
N GLN A 192 52.84 -96.39 -36.10
CA GLN A 192 53.47 -97.68 -35.85
C GLN A 192 54.71 -97.97 -36.73
N HIS A 193 55.90 -97.77 -36.17
CA HIS A 193 57.10 -98.50 -36.56
C HIS A 193 57.68 -99.12 -35.28
N ARG A 194 58.15 -100.37 -35.35
CA ARG A 194 58.68 -101.20 -34.24
C ARG A 194 59.87 -100.60 -33.43
N GLN A 195 60.26 -99.34 -33.67
CA GLN A 195 61.34 -98.64 -32.96
C GLN A 195 60.97 -97.18 -32.56
N GLY A 196 59.69 -96.88 -32.28
CA GLY A 196 59.27 -95.58 -31.69
C GLY A 196 59.10 -94.43 -32.70
N SER A 197 58.32 -93.42 -32.29
CA SER A 197 57.92 -92.24 -33.08
C SER A 197 59.13 -91.47 -33.65
N LYS A 198 58.94 -90.70 -34.74
CA LYS A 198 59.99 -89.80 -35.28
C LYS A 198 60.57 -88.90 -34.18
N MET A 199 59.74 -88.47 -33.23
CA MET A 199 60.23 -87.73 -32.06
C MET A 199 61.12 -88.56 -31.15
N THR A 200 60.79 -89.84 -30.92
CA THR A 200 61.64 -90.76 -30.14
C THR A 200 62.99 -91.00 -30.83
N ARG A 201 63.03 -91.06 -32.16
CA ARG A 201 64.30 -91.18 -32.91
C ARG A 201 65.13 -89.91 -32.88
N LEU A 202 64.50 -88.73 -32.99
CA LEU A 202 65.20 -87.46 -32.83
C LEU A 202 65.76 -87.33 -31.41
N ILE A 203 64.99 -87.71 -30.39
CA ILE A 203 65.45 -87.72 -29.00
C ILE A 203 66.61 -88.70 -28.81
N ASN A 204 66.54 -89.93 -29.36
CA ASN A 204 67.63 -90.91 -29.23
C ASN A 204 68.89 -90.51 -30.01
N ALA A 205 68.75 -89.93 -31.21
CA ALA A 205 69.90 -89.42 -31.98
C ALA A 205 70.56 -88.22 -31.28
N LEU A 206 69.75 -87.33 -30.67
CA LEU A 206 70.27 -86.25 -29.83
C LEU A 206 71.00 -86.83 -28.60
N LYS A 207 70.48 -87.91 -28.00
CA LYS A 207 71.10 -88.60 -26.85
C LYS A 207 72.43 -89.27 -27.22
N GLU A 208 72.54 -89.83 -28.42
CA GLU A 208 73.77 -90.47 -28.95
C GLU A 208 74.85 -89.42 -29.30
N LEU A 209 74.46 -88.32 -29.95
CA LEU A 209 75.36 -87.21 -30.28
C LEU A 209 75.91 -86.51 -29.02
N ALA A 210 75.13 -86.49 -27.95
CA ALA A 210 75.53 -85.95 -26.67
C ALA A 210 76.54 -86.80 -25.89
N GLN A 211 76.78 -88.06 -26.30
CA GLN A 211 77.88 -88.85 -25.74
C GLN A 211 79.25 -88.42 -26.30
N SER A 212 79.28 -87.74 -27.45
CA SER A 212 80.51 -87.31 -28.14
C SER A 212 80.78 -85.81 -28.04
N ASP A 213 79.81 -84.99 -27.61
CA ASP A 213 79.96 -83.54 -27.40
C ASP A 213 79.52 -83.10 -25.97
N PRO A 214 80.46 -82.63 -25.11
CA PRO A 214 80.15 -82.21 -23.75
C PRO A 214 79.18 -81.01 -23.66
N LYS A 215 79.09 -80.16 -24.70
CA LYS A 215 78.13 -79.04 -24.70
C LYS A 215 76.69 -79.53 -24.89
N LEU A 216 76.48 -80.51 -25.77
CA LEU A 216 75.15 -81.09 -26.01
C LEU A 216 74.67 -81.94 -24.83
N GLN A 217 75.59 -82.60 -24.12
CA GLN A 217 75.28 -83.32 -22.89
C GLN A 217 74.70 -82.42 -21.79
N GLY A 218 75.23 -81.20 -21.63
CA GLY A 218 74.75 -80.22 -20.66
C GLY A 218 73.32 -79.75 -20.95
N VAL A 219 73.00 -79.52 -22.23
CA VAL A 219 71.66 -79.07 -22.67
C VAL A 219 70.61 -80.17 -22.51
N LEU A 220 70.92 -81.42 -22.86
CA LEU A 220 69.96 -82.51 -22.70
C LEU A 220 69.67 -82.85 -21.23
N ARG A 221 70.62 -82.64 -20.31
CA ARG A 221 70.37 -82.74 -18.86
C ARG A 221 69.40 -81.67 -18.36
N SER A 222 69.47 -80.43 -18.86
CA SER A 222 68.55 -79.37 -18.43
C SER A 222 67.11 -79.62 -18.87
N PHE A 223 66.91 -80.42 -19.93
CA PHE A 223 65.59 -80.82 -20.42
C PHE A 223 65.15 -82.22 -19.95
N SER A 224 65.84 -82.85 -18.99
CA SER A 224 65.49 -84.17 -18.42
C SER A 224 65.51 -85.35 -19.40
N LEU A 225 66.21 -85.24 -20.54
CA LEU A 225 66.18 -86.22 -21.62
C LEU A 225 67.40 -87.17 -21.65
N LEU A 226 68.37 -86.99 -20.72
CA LEU A 226 69.57 -87.82 -20.58
C LEU A 226 69.58 -88.60 -19.26
#